data_AF-A0A956B7J7-F1
#
_entry.id   AF-A0A956B7J7-F1
#
_cell.length_a   1.000
_cell.length_b   1.000
_cell.length_c   1.000
_cell.angle_alpha   90.00
_cell.angle_beta   90.00
_cell.angle_gamma   90.00
#
_symmetry.space_group_name_H-M   'P 1'
#
loop_
_entity.id
_entity.type
_entity.pdbx_description
1 polymer ?
#
loop_
_entity_poly.entity_id
_entity_poly.type
_entity_poly.pdbx_seq_one_letter_code
_entity_poly.pdbx_strand_id
1 'polypeptide(L)'
;MRRVFAERLAPAQLGAESTLALLDRFGLQTLVAVPPGAETGALAEALVRLSTRGAGIGVWPLLSDAQGYWPSDENAEAFVRRVQDVLTFAAAAGATVRTVVVDLEPPLAVMHKLMGAGAEGHVGAVLERVKLACRTEERRGRRSAARVFAEMQANLHSRGIETFATVIPPVVLDHPRGPGLWQAVFQTQVNRPGWSKICPMLYTSVMAELLPAQGIESARALAHVMAARLLAHAGRRSASALGLTGTGKLEGEPVLPDPAALADDVAAVRAAGVEDLALFSLEGVLAREQPEAWLEAFTRTEPRAPPWLALAAWRAGLIWGQVPPWMTRMLPEQV
;
A
#
# COMPACT_ATOMS: atom_id res chain seq x y z
N MET A 1 -2.38 15.35 1.42
CA MET A 1 -2.65 15.02 0.00
C MET A 1 -3.64 13.87 -0.02
N ARG A 2 -4.48 13.76 -1.06
CA ARG A 2 -5.45 12.68 -1.20
C ARG A 2 -5.24 12.01 -2.56
N ARG A 3 -5.22 10.68 -2.56
CA ARG A 3 -4.87 9.86 -3.73
C ARG A 3 -5.89 8.75 -3.88
N VAL A 4 -6.00 8.20 -5.08
CA VAL A 4 -6.84 7.03 -5.34
C VAL A 4 -6.14 6.10 -6.33
N PHE A 5 -6.09 4.81 -6.00
CA PHE A 5 -5.57 3.78 -6.90
C PHE A 5 -6.62 3.41 -7.94
N ALA A 6 -6.21 3.25 -9.19
CA ALA A 6 -7.04 2.70 -10.26
C ALA A 6 -6.30 1.49 -10.84
N GLU A 7 -6.69 0.28 -10.42
CA GLU A 7 -5.98 -0.95 -10.81
C GLU A 7 -6.56 -1.52 -12.10
N ARG A 8 -7.89 -1.67 -12.13
CA ARG A 8 -8.59 -2.40 -13.20
C ARG A 8 -9.57 -1.55 -13.99
N LEU A 9 -9.56 -0.23 -13.79
CA LEU A 9 -10.46 0.67 -14.50
C LEU A 9 -10.08 0.74 -15.99
N ALA A 10 -11.04 0.48 -16.88
CA ALA A 10 -10.79 0.52 -18.31
C ALA A 10 -10.35 1.93 -18.75
N PRO A 11 -9.41 2.09 -19.71
CA PRO A 11 -8.92 3.40 -20.13
C PRO A 11 -10.03 4.40 -20.52
N ALA A 12 -11.07 3.93 -21.21
CA ALA A 12 -12.21 4.77 -21.59
C ALA A 12 -12.97 5.33 -20.37
N GLN A 13 -13.12 4.54 -19.30
CA GLN A 13 -13.76 4.99 -18.06
C GLN A 13 -12.82 5.86 -17.24
N LEU A 14 -11.53 5.53 -17.20
CA LEU A 14 -10.50 6.31 -16.52
C LEU A 14 -10.41 7.74 -17.08
N GLY A 15 -10.48 7.85 -18.40
CA GLY A 15 -10.54 9.12 -19.12
C GLY A 15 -11.95 9.66 -19.31
N ALA A 16 -13.02 9.10 -18.73
CA ALA A 16 -14.37 9.62 -18.93
C ALA A 16 -14.57 10.96 -18.20
N GLU A 17 -15.29 11.91 -18.79
CA GLU A 17 -15.46 13.23 -18.18
C GLU A 17 -16.17 13.19 -16.83
N SER A 18 -17.08 12.24 -16.63
CA SER A 18 -17.72 11.99 -15.34
C SER A 18 -16.71 11.57 -14.26
N THR A 19 -15.81 10.65 -14.57
CA THR A 19 -14.73 10.22 -13.67
C THR A 19 -13.81 11.37 -13.34
N LEU A 20 -13.41 12.13 -14.35
CA LEU A 20 -12.47 13.21 -14.19
C LEU A 20 -13.05 14.39 -13.40
N ALA A 21 -14.33 14.73 -13.61
CA ALA A 21 -15.05 15.74 -12.84
C ALA A 21 -15.14 15.36 -11.35
N LEU A 22 -15.32 14.06 -11.04
CA LEU A 22 -15.27 13.57 -9.66
C LEU A 22 -13.87 13.75 -9.07
N LEU A 23 -12.82 13.32 -9.77
CA LEU A 23 -11.44 13.44 -9.32
C LEU A 23 -11.05 14.90 -9.04
N ASP A 24 -11.46 15.83 -9.91
CA ASP A 24 -11.24 17.27 -9.73
C ASP A 24 -12.02 17.83 -8.53
N ARG A 25 -13.31 17.50 -8.42
CA ARG A 25 -14.18 17.96 -7.32
C ARG A 25 -13.62 17.57 -5.95
N PHE A 26 -12.97 16.41 -5.86
CA PHE A 26 -12.41 15.87 -4.63
C PHE A 26 -10.88 16.06 -4.51
N GLY A 27 -10.24 16.70 -5.49
CA GLY A 27 -8.80 17.00 -5.46
C GLY A 27 -7.91 15.76 -5.36
N LEU A 28 -8.27 14.69 -6.07
CA LEU A 28 -7.61 13.39 -5.97
C LEU A 28 -6.51 13.23 -7.03
N GLN A 29 -5.31 12.86 -6.59
CA GLN A 29 -4.30 12.33 -7.51
C GLN A 29 -4.64 10.87 -7.84
N THR A 30 -4.78 10.55 -9.12
CA THR A 30 -4.99 9.16 -9.55
C THR A 30 -3.66 8.44 -9.72
N LEU A 31 -3.55 7.25 -9.12
CA LEU A 31 -2.40 6.35 -9.22
C LEU A 31 -2.82 5.16 -10.12
N VAL A 32 -2.44 5.22 -11.40
CA VAL A 32 -2.94 4.32 -12.44
C VAL A 32 -2.05 3.09 -12.57
N ALA A 33 -2.59 1.89 -12.38
CA ALA A 33 -1.86 0.65 -12.65
C ALA A 33 -1.53 0.50 -14.14
N VAL A 34 -0.33 0.03 -14.42
CA VAL A 34 0.15 -0.25 -15.77
C VAL A 34 0.75 -1.65 -15.79
N PRO A 35 -0.07 -2.72 -15.88
CA PRO A 35 0.45 -4.07 -16.09
C PRO A 35 1.09 -4.23 -17.47
N PRO A 36 1.94 -5.25 -17.67
CA PRO A 36 2.56 -5.48 -18.97
C PRO A 36 1.51 -5.67 -20.07
N GLY A 37 1.62 -4.92 -21.16
CA GLY A 37 0.69 -4.96 -22.29
C GLY A 37 -0.48 -3.99 -22.19
N ALA A 38 -0.60 -3.24 -21.09
CA ALA A 38 -1.62 -2.19 -20.94
C ALA A 38 -1.30 -0.91 -21.74
N GLU A 39 -0.08 -0.77 -22.27
CA GLU A 39 0.45 0.39 -23.02
C GLU A 39 -0.20 0.58 -24.40
N THR A 40 -1.49 0.80 -24.39
CA THR A 40 -2.32 1.00 -25.57
C THR A 40 -2.53 2.49 -25.85
N GLY A 41 -2.93 2.84 -27.08
CA GLY A 41 -3.30 4.22 -27.43
C GLY A 41 -4.43 4.77 -26.55
N ALA A 42 -5.39 3.93 -26.15
CA ALA A 42 -6.48 4.31 -25.26
C ALA A 42 -5.99 4.66 -23.85
N LEU A 43 -5.03 3.89 -23.30
CA LEU A 43 -4.40 4.24 -22.03
C LEU A 43 -3.58 5.52 -22.14
N ALA A 44 -2.82 5.70 -23.23
CA ALA A 44 -2.06 6.92 -23.49
C ALA A 44 -2.97 8.17 -23.46
N GLU A 45 -4.11 8.12 -24.16
CA GLU A 45 -5.10 9.21 -24.16
C GLU A 45 -5.65 9.49 -22.75
N ALA A 46 -6.00 8.44 -21.99
CA ALA A 46 -6.49 8.59 -20.63
C ALA A 46 -5.43 9.22 -19.70
N LEU A 47 -4.17 8.82 -19.79
CA LEU A 47 -3.06 9.39 -19.01
C LEU A 47 -2.84 10.87 -19.34
N VAL A 48 -2.90 11.25 -20.62
CA VAL A 48 -2.81 12.67 -21.03
C VAL A 48 -3.93 13.47 -20.41
N ARG A 49 -5.19 13.02 -20.55
CA ARG A 49 -6.37 13.70 -20.00
C ARG A 49 -6.38 13.83 -18.48
N LEU A 50 -5.80 12.87 -17.77
CA LEU A 50 -5.61 12.96 -16.33
C LEU A 50 -4.44 13.91 -15.97
N SER A 51 -3.33 13.84 -16.72
CA SER A 51 -2.13 14.63 -16.41
C SER A 51 -2.30 16.14 -16.60
N THR A 52 -3.25 16.56 -17.43
CA THR A 52 -3.62 17.97 -17.63
C THR A 52 -4.51 18.54 -16.52
N ARG A 53 -4.87 17.73 -15.51
CA ARG A 53 -5.67 18.15 -14.36
C ARG A 53 -4.84 18.51 -13.12
N GLY A 54 -5.44 19.26 -12.21
CA GLY A 54 -4.73 19.99 -11.14
C GLY A 54 -3.88 19.12 -10.20
N ALA A 55 -4.35 17.94 -9.82
CA ALA A 55 -3.65 17.04 -8.89
C ALA A 55 -2.46 16.30 -9.53
N GLY A 56 -2.36 16.29 -10.87
CA GLY A 56 -1.42 15.46 -11.63
C GLY A 56 -1.72 13.96 -11.52
N ILE A 57 -0.83 13.14 -12.07
CA ILE A 57 -0.98 11.67 -12.08
C ILE A 57 0.21 10.96 -11.45
N GLY A 58 -0.06 9.78 -10.93
CA GLY A 58 0.94 8.76 -10.68
C GLY A 58 0.72 7.56 -11.61
N VAL A 59 1.82 6.88 -11.94
CA VAL A 59 1.78 5.56 -12.58
C VAL A 59 2.18 4.52 -11.56
N TRP A 60 1.60 3.34 -11.67
CA TRP A 60 1.86 2.18 -10.84
C TRP A 60 2.27 1.02 -11.75
N PRO A 61 3.57 0.93 -12.08
CA PRO A 61 4.08 -0.15 -12.92
C PRO A 61 3.89 -1.48 -12.20
N LEU A 62 3.35 -2.48 -12.90
CA LEU A 62 3.22 -3.85 -12.40
C LEU A 62 4.08 -4.78 -13.24
N LEU A 63 4.54 -5.88 -12.63
CA LEU A 63 5.22 -6.96 -13.31
C LEU A 63 4.21 -8.01 -13.80
N SER A 64 4.65 -8.90 -14.68
CA SER A 64 3.85 -10.08 -15.02
C SER A 64 3.77 -11.05 -13.84
N ASP A 65 2.74 -11.90 -13.82
CA ASP A 65 2.59 -12.96 -12.81
C ASP A 65 3.83 -13.87 -12.75
N ALA A 66 4.44 -14.18 -13.90
CA ALA A 66 5.66 -14.98 -14.00
C ALA A 66 6.88 -14.32 -13.34
N GLN A 67 6.87 -12.99 -13.23
CA GLN A 67 7.90 -12.20 -12.55
C GLN A 67 7.54 -11.89 -11.09
N GLY A 68 6.39 -12.38 -10.61
CA GLY A 68 5.92 -12.21 -9.23
C GLY A 68 4.90 -11.11 -9.01
N TYR A 69 4.42 -10.42 -10.07
CA TYR A 69 3.43 -9.32 -10.06
C TYR A 69 3.90 -8.02 -9.35
N TRP A 70 4.39 -8.13 -8.12
CA TRP A 70 4.85 -7.02 -7.28
C TRP A 70 6.38 -6.93 -7.18
N PRO A 71 6.97 -5.73 -7.03
CA PRO A 71 8.38 -5.57 -6.70
C PRO A 71 8.75 -6.13 -5.32
N SER A 72 9.84 -6.89 -5.30
CA SER A 72 10.45 -7.48 -4.11
C SER A 72 11.98 -7.53 -4.28
N ASP A 73 12.67 -8.08 -3.28
CA ASP A 73 14.11 -8.33 -3.36
C ASP A 73 14.51 -9.23 -4.54
N GLU A 74 13.62 -10.14 -4.96
CA GLU A 74 13.91 -11.16 -5.97
C GLU A 74 13.87 -10.62 -7.41
N ASN A 75 13.12 -9.54 -7.64
CA ASN A 75 12.82 -9.02 -8.98
C ASN A 75 13.10 -7.51 -9.13
N ALA A 76 13.88 -6.93 -8.20
CA ALA A 76 14.16 -5.49 -8.16
C ALA A 76 14.63 -4.92 -9.52
N GLU A 77 15.58 -5.57 -10.19
CA GLU A 77 16.07 -5.10 -11.50
C GLU A 77 15.00 -5.16 -12.61
N ALA A 78 14.17 -6.21 -12.60
CA ALA A 78 13.06 -6.33 -13.55
C ALA A 78 12.05 -5.21 -13.33
N PHE A 79 11.78 -4.87 -12.07
CA PHE A 79 10.93 -3.74 -11.72
C PHE A 79 11.52 -2.39 -12.16
N VAL A 80 12.81 -2.15 -11.95
CA VAL A 80 13.45 -0.90 -12.42
C VAL A 80 13.31 -0.73 -13.93
N ARG A 81 13.51 -1.80 -14.71
CA ARG A 81 13.27 -1.78 -16.17
C ARG A 81 11.81 -1.47 -16.48
N ARG A 82 10.88 -2.14 -15.79
CA ARG A 82 9.44 -1.89 -15.95
C ARG A 82 9.06 -0.44 -15.69
N VAL A 83 9.61 0.19 -14.65
CA VAL A 83 9.40 1.62 -14.36
C VAL A 83 9.89 2.50 -15.52
N GLN A 84 11.06 2.21 -16.08
CA GLN A 84 11.60 2.94 -17.22
C GLN A 84 10.71 2.80 -18.46
N ASP A 85 10.21 1.59 -18.73
CA ASP A 85 9.30 1.33 -19.86
C ASP A 85 8.00 2.14 -19.72
N VAL A 86 7.37 2.12 -18.54
CA VAL A 86 6.13 2.87 -18.27
C VAL A 86 6.34 4.38 -18.40
N LEU A 87 7.45 4.90 -17.86
CA LEU A 87 7.76 6.32 -17.97
C LEU A 87 8.06 6.74 -19.41
N THR A 88 8.72 5.88 -20.19
CA THR A 88 8.97 6.12 -21.62
C THR A 88 7.66 6.14 -22.39
N PHE A 89 6.76 5.19 -22.13
CA PHE A 89 5.41 5.16 -22.72
C PHE A 89 4.61 6.43 -22.38
N ALA A 90 4.55 6.81 -21.10
CA ALA A 90 3.82 8.01 -20.68
C ALA A 90 4.41 9.30 -21.29
N ALA A 91 5.74 9.41 -21.34
CA ALA A 91 6.42 10.55 -21.95
C ALA A 91 6.18 10.62 -23.47
N ALA A 92 6.19 9.48 -24.17
CA ALA A 92 5.89 9.41 -25.60
C ALA A 92 4.44 9.84 -25.91
N ALA A 93 3.51 9.59 -24.98
CA ALA A 93 2.14 10.06 -25.06
C ALA A 93 1.99 11.56 -24.73
N GLY A 94 3.01 12.21 -24.16
CA GLY A 94 2.94 13.58 -23.67
C GLY A 94 2.31 13.73 -22.27
N ALA A 95 2.14 12.63 -21.54
CA ALA A 95 1.61 12.66 -20.18
C ALA A 95 2.70 13.04 -19.16
N THR A 96 2.40 13.97 -18.25
CA THR A 96 3.32 14.38 -17.18
C THR A 96 3.08 13.55 -15.91
N VAL A 97 4.00 12.63 -15.63
CA VAL A 97 3.95 11.77 -14.42
C VAL A 97 4.63 12.47 -13.24
N ARG A 98 3.93 12.60 -12.11
CA ARG A 98 4.47 13.19 -10.87
C ARG A 98 4.84 12.16 -9.81
N THR A 99 4.26 10.95 -9.90
CA THR A 99 4.46 9.91 -8.90
C THR A 99 4.66 8.55 -9.56
N VAL A 100 5.57 7.74 -9.02
CA VAL A 100 5.69 6.32 -9.33
C VAL A 100 5.36 5.54 -8.06
N VAL A 101 4.34 4.69 -8.14
CA VAL A 101 4.02 3.74 -7.07
C VAL A 101 5.00 2.57 -7.13
N VAL A 102 5.52 2.19 -5.97
CA VAL A 102 6.36 1.00 -5.81
C VAL A 102 5.63 0.08 -4.84
N ASP A 103 4.95 -0.92 -5.38
CA ASP A 103 4.06 -1.76 -4.60
C ASP A 103 4.78 -2.96 -3.99
N LEU A 104 5.43 -2.69 -2.86
CA LEU A 104 6.35 -3.63 -2.23
C LEU A 104 5.59 -4.73 -1.49
N GLU A 105 5.43 -5.85 -2.18
CA GLU A 105 4.84 -7.09 -1.67
C GLU A 105 5.72 -8.31 -2.02
N PRO A 106 5.58 -9.42 -1.27
CA PRO A 106 6.16 -10.70 -1.65
C PRO A 106 5.73 -11.12 -3.07
N PRO A 107 6.54 -11.89 -3.79
CA PRO A 107 6.14 -12.47 -5.07
C PRO A 107 4.79 -13.20 -4.98
N LEU A 108 3.95 -13.09 -6.01
CA LEU A 108 2.58 -13.62 -6.04
C LEU A 108 2.45 -15.07 -5.55
N ALA A 109 3.35 -15.95 -5.98
CA ALA A 109 3.35 -17.35 -5.54
C ALA A 109 3.63 -17.51 -4.03
N VAL A 110 4.41 -16.61 -3.42
CA VAL A 110 4.63 -16.56 -1.98
C VAL A 110 3.37 -16.03 -1.29
N MET A 111 2.75 -14.99 -1.83
CA MET A 111 1.51 -14.42 -1.29
C MET A 111 0.38 -15.48 -1.25
N HIS A 112 0.17 -16.22 -2.34
CA HIS A 112 -0.82 -17.29 -2.39
C HIS A 112 -0.56 -18.39 -1.35
N LYS A 113 0.71 -18.73 -1.09
CA LYS A 113 1.07 -19.70 -0.04
C LYS A 113 0.80 -19.16 1.36
N LEU A 114 1.03 -17.86 1.57
CA LEU A 114 0.74 -17.22 2.84
C LEU A 114 -0.77 -17.20 3.07
N MET A 115 -1.57 -16.74 2.10
CA MET A 115 -3.02 -16.57 2.25
C MET A 115 -3.84 -17.86 2.14
N GLY A 116 -3.36 -18.86 1.39
CA GLY A 116 -4.10 -20.09 1.09
C GLY A 116 -3.98 -21.20 2.13
N ALA A 117 -3.25 -20.98 3.23
CA ALA A 117 -3.06 -21.96 4.28
C ALA A 117 -4.19 -21.88 5.33
N GLY A 118 -4.58 -22.96 6.00
CA GLY A 118 -5.34 -22.83 7.26
C GLY A 118 -4.53 -22.09 8.33
N ALA A 119 -5.12 -21.72 9.48
CA ALA A 119 -4.41 -20.99 10.54
C ALA A 119 -3.08 -21.65 10.98
N GLU A 120 -3.03 -22.98 11.07
CA GLU A 120 -1.81 -23.74 11.39
C GLU A 120 -0.76 -23.69 10.26
N GLY A 121 -1.21 -23.72 9.00
CA GLY A 121 -0.32 -23.65 7.84
C GLY A 121 0.24 -22.23 7.61
N HIS A 122 -0.50 -21.18 7.98
CA HIS A 122 -0.01 -19.79 7.97
C HIS A 122 1.21 -19.63 8.88
N VAL A 123 1.14 -20.14 10.12
CA VAL A 123 2.25 -20.05 11.08
C VAL A 123 3.48 -20.80 10.56
N GLY A 124 3.29 -21.99 9.99
CA GLY A 124 4.35 -22.77 9.36
C GLY A 124 5.02 -22.02 8.21
N ALA A 125 4.24 -21.45 7.29
CA ALA A 125 4.75 -20.70 6.15
C ALA A 125 5.54 -19.45 6.58
N VAL A 126 5.04 -18.69 7.57
CA VAL A 126 5.75 -17.54 8.14
C VAL A 126 7.04 -17.97 8.82
N LEU A 127 7.03 -19.06 9.59
CA LEU A 127 8.23 -19.56 10.27
C LEU A 127 9.33 -19.96 9.27
N GLU A 128 8.96 -20.65 8.20
CA GLU A 128 9.90 -21.00 7.13
C GLU A 128 10.49 -19.75 6.46
N ARG A 129 9.68 -18.72 6.24
CA ARG A 129 10.17 -17.42 5.74
C ARG A 129 11.10 -16.73 6.72
N VAL A 130 10.83 -16.78 8.03
CA VAL A 130 11.73 -16.24 9.06
C VAL A 130 13.08 -16.97 9.03
N LYS A 131 13.08 -18.31 8.94
CA LYS A 131 14.32 -19.10 8.82
C LYS A 131 15.11 -18.72 7.56
N LEU A 132 14.42 -18.61 6.43
CA LEU A 132 15.02 -18.17 5.16
C LEU A 132 15.62 -16.77 5.30
N ALA A 133 14.87 -15.82 5.85
CA ALA A 133 15.27 -14.43 6.06
C ALA A 133 16.56 -14.28 6.88
N CYS A 134 16.88 -15.24 7.74
CA CYS A 134 18.09 -15.27 8.55
C CYS A 134 19.35 -15.75 7.80
N ARG A 135 19.21 -16.38 6.62
CA ARG A 135 20.34 -16.90 5.83
C ARG A 135 21.22 -15.79 5.27
N THR A 136 22.53 -16.05 5.14
CA THR A 136 23.52 -15.05 4.70
C THR A 136 23.38 -14.66 3.24
N GLU A 137 23.07 -15.61 2.35
CA GLU A 137 22.87 -15.34 0.92
C GLU A 137 21.66 -14.44 0.69
N GLU A 138 20.55 -14.75 1.35
CA GLU A 138 19.36 -13.90 1.40
C GLU A 138 19.74 -12.48 1.84
N ARG A 139 20.49 -12.34 2.95
CA ARG A 139 20.97 -11.02 3.41
C ARG A 139 21.79 -10.27 2.35
N ARG A 140 22.59 -10.96 1.53
CA ARG A 140 23.35 -10.34 0.43
C ARG A 140 22.42 -9.91 -0.71
N GLY A 141 21.51 -10.78 -1.14
CA GLY A 141 20.48 -10.46 -2.14
C GLY A 141 19.68 -9.21 -1.76
N ARG A 142 19.19 -9.15 -0.52
CA ARG A 142 18.48 -7.98 0.02
C ARG A 142 19.30 -6.69 0.00
N ARG A 143 20.60 -6.77 0.28
CA ARG A 143 21.49 -5.59 0.18
C ARG A 143 21.67 -5.14 -1.26
N SER A 144 21.70 -6.07 -2.21
CA SER A 144 21.75 -5.75 -3.63
C SER A 144 20.46 -5.07 -4.09
N ALA A 145 19.31 -5.66 -3.79
CA ALA A 145 18.00 -5.10 -4.12
C ALA A 145 17.78 -3.70 -3.50
N ALA A 146 18.19 -3.51 -2.24
CA ALA A 146 18.12 -2.20 -1.59
C ALA A 146 18.93 -1.12 -2.33
N ARG A 147 20.09 -1.48 -2.92
CA ARG A 147 20.89 -0.54 -3.74
C ARG A 147 20.19 -0.23 -5.05
N VAL A 148 19.68 -1.26 -5.74
CA VAL A 148 18.92 -1.12 -6.99
C VAL A 148 17.73 -0.17 -6.80
N PHE A 149 16.94 -0.37 -5.74
CA PHE A 149 15.82 0.51 -5.42
C PHE A 149 16.27 1.92 -5.00
N ALA A 150 17.36 2.07 -4.24
CA ALA A 150 17.89 3.38 -3.86
C ALA A 150 18.36 4.18 -5.09
N GLU A 151 19.04 3.54 -6.03
CA GLU A 151 19.49 4.16 -7.28
C GLU A 151 18.31 4.59 -8.14
N MET A 152 17.29 3.72 -8.29
CA MET A 152 16.04 4.07 -8.96
C MET A 152 15.36 5.26 -8.28
N GLN A 153 15.22 5.24 -6.94
CA GLN A 153 14.59 6.32 -6.19
C GLN A 153 15.33 7.65 -6.40
N ALA A 154 16.66 7.65 -6.30
CA ALA A 154 17.47 8.86 -6.50
C ALA A 154 17.33 9.40 -7.94
N ASN A 155 17.26 8.51 -8.93
CA ASN A 155 17.07 8.87 -10.34
C ASN A 155 15.68 9.47 -10.61
N LEU A 156 14.62 8.93 -10.00
CA LEU A 156 13.27 9.49 -10.10
C LEU A 156 13.19 10.84 -9.40
N HIS A 157 13.77 10.94 -8.20
CA HIS A 157 13.76 12.16 -7.40
C HIS A 157 14.49 13.31 -8.11
N SER A 158 15.62 13.06 -8.78
CA SER A 158 16.33 14.10 -9.54
C SER A 158 15.54 14.65 -10.73
N ARG A 159 14.51 13.92 -11.18
CA ARG A 159 13.55 14.35 -12.21
C ARG A 159 12.29 15.00 -11.62
N GLY A 160 12.24 15.18 -10.29
CA GLY A 160 11.06 15.69 -9.59
C GLY A 160 9.91 14.70 -9.47
N ILE A 161 10.16 13.40 -9.71
CA ILE A 161 9.14 12.34 -9.59
C ILE A 161 9.16 11.78 -8.17
N GLU A 162 8.01 11.83 -7.49
CA GLU A 162 7.82 11.26 -6.16
C GLU A 162 7.75 9.72 -6.23
N THR A 163 8.42 9.04 -5.32
CA THR A 163 8.25 7.60 -5.11
C THR A 163 7.28 7.32 -3.97
N PHE A 164 6.21 6.59 -4.27
CA PHE A 164 5.15 6.24 -3.34
C PHE A 164 5.18 4.74 -3.05
N ALA A 165 5.89 4.33 -1.98
CA ALA A 165 6.07 2.93 -1.65
C ALA A 165 4.86 2.40 -0.86
N THR A 166 4.01 1.59 -1.50
CA THR A 166 2.97 0.84 -0.80
C THR A 166 3.57 -0.41 -0.19
N VAL A 167 3.15 -0.75 1.03
CA VAL A 167 3.78 -1.83 1.81
C VAL A 167 2.74 -2.61 2.61
N ILE A 168 3.02 -3.89 2.83
CA ILE A 168 2.19 -4.72 3.72
C ILE A 168 2.33 -4.22 5.18
N PRO A 169 1.23 -4.11 5.95
CA PRO A 169 1.24 -3.45 7.25
C PRO A 169 2.32 -3.84 8.25
N PRO A 170 2.68 -5.13 8.48
CA PRO A 170 3.65 -5.48 9.52
C PRO A 170 5.05 -4.89 9.28
N VAL A 171 5.38 -4.52 8.04
CA VAL A 171 6.65 -3.86 7.73
C VAL A 171 6.85 -2.56 8.53
N VAL A 172 5.78 -1.84 8.86
CA VAL A 172 5.88 -0.60 9.66
C VAL A 172 6.23 -0.85 11.13
N LEU A 173 6.16 -2.10 11.58
CA LEU A 173 6.54 -2.49 12.93
C LEU A 173 8.06 -2.64 13.07
N ASP A 174 8.79 -2.85 11.96
CA ASP A 174 10.24 -2.94 11.98
C ASP A 174 10.88 -1.68 12.56
N HIS A 175 11.90 -1.87 13.41
CA HIS A 175 12.69 -0.74 13.86
C HIS A 175 13.46 -0.14 12.66
N PRO A 176 13.43 1.18 12.46
CA PRO A 176 14.03 1.83 11.29
C PRO A 176 15.52 1.59 11.10
N ARG A 177 16.24 1.61 12.21
CA ARG A 177 17.69 1.34 12.28
C ARG A 177 17.98 -0.13 12.60
N GLY A 178 16.94 -0.94 12.73
CA GLY A 178 17.04 -2.34 13.10
C GLY A 178 17.28 -3.25 11.90
N PRO A 179 17.39 -4.56 12.12
CA PRO A 179 17.65 -5.54 11.07
C PRO A 179 16.48 -5.71 10.08
N GLY A 180 15.29 -5.20 10.40
CA GLY A 180 14.10 -5.24 9.55
C GLY A 180 13.57 -6.67 9.37
N LEU A 181 12.96 -7.26 10.41
CA LEU A 181 12.48 -8.63 10.34
C LEU A 181 11.39 -8.77 9.26
N TRP A 182 10.37 -7.92 9.31
CA TRP A 182 9.22 -8.02 8.41
C TRP A 182 9.59 -7.70 6.97
N GLN A 183 10.46 -6.71 6.75
CA GLN A 183 11.07 -6.46 5.44
C GLN A 183 11.82 -7.69 4.92
N ALA A 184 12.52 -8.41 5.81
CA ALA A 184 13.23 -9.63 5.44
C ALA A 184 12.30 -10.82 5.16
N VAL A 185 11.22 -10.96 5.95
CA VAL A 185 10.19 -12.01 5.79
C VAL A 185 9.38 -11.81 4.51
N PHE A 186 9.06 -10.56 4.17
CA PHE A 186 8.29 -10.24 2.98
C PHE A 186 9.15 -9.93 1.76
N GLN A 187 10.49 -9.88 1.92
CA GLN A 187 11.43 -9.52 0.87
C GLN A 187 11.14 -8.13 0.26
N THR A 188 10.84 -7.16 1.12
CA THR A 188 10.43 -5.81 0.72
C THR A 188 11.31 -4.77 1.40
N GLN A 189 12.09 -3.98 0.64
CA GLN A 189 13.00 -2.98 1.22
C GLN A 189 12.31 -1.63 1.37
N VAL A 190 12.06 -1.22 2.61
CA VAL A 190 11.36 0.04 2.91
C VAL A 190 12.31 1.08 3.50
N ASN A 191 13.17 0.68 4.44
CA ASN A 191 13.96 1.64 5.21
C ASN A 191 15.16 2.21 4.44
N ARG A 192 15.74 1.45 3.51
CA ARG A 192 17.00 1.80 2.83
C ARG A 192 16.85 2.64 1.56
N PRO A 193 15.88 2.39 0.67
CA PRO A 193 15.84 3.10 -0.61
C PRO A 193 15.57 4.61 -0.52
N GLY A 194 15.16 5.12 0.64
CA GLY A 194 14.89 6.54 0.81
C GLY A 194 13.60 7.01 0.14
N TRP A 195 12.59 6.14 0.07
CA TRP A 195 11.28 6.44 -0.53
C TRP A 195 10.73 7.81 -0.09
N SER A 196 10.11 8.51 -1.04
CA SER A 196 9.54 9.85 -0.80
C SER A 196 8.33 9.74 0.14
N LYS A 197 7.54 8.68 -0.04
CA LYS A 197 6.42 8.30 0.81
C LYS A 197 6.45 6.81 1.12
N ILE A 198 6.03 6.46 2.33
CA ILE A 198 5.80 5.09 2.79
C ILE A 198 4.32 4.98 3.14
N CYS A 199 3.62 4.03 2.52
CA CYS A 199 2.17 3.93 2.53
C CYS A 199 1.72 2.49 2.88
N PRO A 200 1.63 2.12 4.17
CA PRO A 200 1.07 0.83 4.55
C PRO A 200 -0.37 0.70 4.05
N MET A 201 -0.70 -0.50 3.57
CA MET A 201 -2.05 -0.90 3.17
C MET A 201 -2.88 -1.28 4.39
N LEU A 202 -3.35 -0.26 5.12
CA LEU A 202 -4.12 -0.40 6.36
C LEU A 202 -5.60 -0.67 6.06
N TYR A 203 -5.87 -1.70 5.25
CA TYR A 203 -7.24 -2.11 4.90
C TYR A 203 -7.88 -2.84 6.08
N THR A 204 -8.69 -2.12 6.86
CA THR A 204 -9.26 -2.63 8.11
C THR A 204 -10.18 -3.83 7.91
N SER A 205 -10.88 -3.91 6.77
CA SER A 205 -11.70 -5.06 6.39
C SER A 205 -10.88 -6.34 6.27
N VAL A 206 -9.69 -6.26 5.64
CA VAL A 206 -8.74 -7.38 5.53
C VAL A 206 -8.12 -7.70 6.90
N MET A 207 -7.69 -6.68 7.63
CA MET A 207 -7.08 -6.85 8.95
C MET A 207 -8.05 -7.47 9.97
N ALA A 208 -9.35 -7.19 9.87
CA ALA A 208 -10.38 -7.74 10.74
C ALA A 208 -10.52 -9.26 10.58
N GLU A 209 -10.37 -9.78 9.36
CA GLU A 209 -10.37 -11.24 9.11
C GLU A 209 -9.14 -11.93 9.70
N LEU A 210 -7.99 -11.23 9.75
CA LEU A 210 -6.78 -11.72 10.41
C LEU A 210 -6.86 -11.65 11.94
N LEU A 211 -7.83 -10.92 12.49
CA LEU A 211 -8.10 -10.75 13.92
C LEU A 211 -9.55 -11.08 14.26
N PRO A 212 -10.05 -12.30 13.93
CA PRO A 212 -11.48 -12.59 13.89
C PRO A 212 -12.16 -12.51 15.27
N ALA A 213 -11.41 -12.75 16.35
CA ALA A 213 -11.90 -12.62 17.72
C ALA A 213 -12.08 -11.15 18.19
N GLN A 214 -11.56 -10.18 17.42
CA GLN A 214 -11.42 -8.78 17.84
C GLN A 214 -12.19 -7.79 16.94
N GLY A 215 -12.58 -8.22 15.74
CA GLY A 215 -13.47 -7.48 14.84
C GLY A 215 -12.92 -6.17 14.27
N ILE A 216 -13.78 -5.43 13.58
CA ILE A 216 -13.42 -4.23 12.80
C ILE A 216 -12.87 -3.08 13.66
N GLU A 217 -13.40 -2.90 14.88
CA GLU A 217 -12.93 -1.85 15.79
C GLU A 217 -11.48 -2.06 16.23
N SER A 218 -11.07 -3.31 16.41
CA SER A 218 -9.68 -3.64 16.74
C SER A 218 -8.75 -3.47 15.53
N ALA A 219 -9.23 -3.79 14.33
CA ALA A 219 -8.50 -3.50 13.09
C ALA A 219 -8.26 -1.99 12.92
N ARG A 220 -9.25 -1.15 13.23
CA ARG A 220 -9.13 0.32 13.23
C ARG A 220 -8.15 0.84 14.28
N ALA A 221 -8.22 0.29 15.50
CA ALA A 221 -7.25 0.61 16.55
C ALA A 221 -5.82 0.24 16.13
N LEU A 222 -5.64 -0.93 15.50
CA LEU A 222 -4.34 -1.35 14.97
C LEU A 222 -3.86 -0.44 13.83
N ALA A 223 -4.74 -0.06 12.90
CA ALA A 223 -4.42 0.89 11.84
C ALA A 223 -3.97 2.24 12.41
N HIS A 224 -4.67 2.77 13.42
CA HIS A 224 -4.26 3.98 14.14
C HIS A 224 -2.86 3.84 14.75
N VAL A 225 -2.57 2.75 15.47
CA VAL A 225 -1.25 2.51 16.09
C VAL A 225 -0.15 2.41 15.04
N MET A 226 -0.38 1.67 13.95
CA MET A 226 0.57 1.53 12.85
C MET A 226 0.84 2.86 12.15
N ALA A 227 -0.21 3.66 11.90
CA ALA A 227 -0.09 5.00 11.33
C ALA A 227 0.71 5.94 12.26
N ALA A 228 0.40 5.95 13.57
CA ALA A 228 1.11 6.77 14.55
C ALA A 228 2.60 6.39 14.63
N ARG A 229 2.89 5.09 14.64
CA ARG A 229 4.27 4.57 14.63
C ARG A 229 5.02 4.98 13.36
N LEU A 230 4.38 4.86 12.20
CA LEU A 230 4.97 5.29 10.94
C LEU A 230 5.22 6.80 10.95
N LEU A 231 4.29 7.61 11.42
CA LEU A 231 4.48 9.07 11.53
C LEU A 231 5.66 9.41 12.44
N ALA A 232 5.75 8.79 13.61
CA ALA A 232 6.84 9.02 14.56
C ALA A 232 8.22 8.74 13.95
N HIS A 233 8.31 7.75 13.05
CA HIS A 233 9.57 7.42 12.39
C HIS A 233 9.81 8.19 11.07
N ALA A 234 8.84 8.18 10.17
CA ALA A 234 8.97 8.65 8.80
C ALA A 234 8.62 10.13 8.64
N GLY A 235 7.99 10.74 9.64
CA GLY A 235 7.57 12.14 9.64
C GLY A 235 6.71 12.44 8.41
N ARG A 236 7.04 13.50 7.66
CA ARG A 236 6.31 13.94 6.47
C ARG A 236 6.25 12.90 5.32
N ARG A 237 7.04 11.83 5.41
CA ARG A 237 7.01 10.71 4.46
C ARG A 237 5.92 9.69 4.76
N SER A 238 5.22 9.79 5.91
CA SER A 238 4.12 8.90 6.23
C SER A 238 2.92 9.16 5.32
N ALA A 239 2.40 8.09 4.73
CA ALA A 239 1.11 8.03 4.09
C ALA A 239 0.34 6.80 4.59
N SER A 240 -0.90 6.59 4.16
CA SER A 240 -1.64 5.36 4.44
C SER A 240 -2.63 5.05 3.32
N ALA A 241 -2.67 3.80 2.90
CA ALA A 241 -3.67 3.29 1.98
C ALA A 241 -4.81 2.69 2.80
N LEU A 242 -6.04 3.09 2.49
CA LEU A 242 -7.24 2.78 3.24
C LEU A 242 -8.37 2.39 2.30
N GLY A 243 -9.40 1.82 2.90
CA GLY A 243 -10.73 1.86 2.31
C GLY A 243 -10.93 0.94 1.13
N LEU A 244 -10.61 -0.35 1.28
CA LEU A 244 -10.76 -1.35 0.23
C LEU A 244 -12.20 -1.40 -0.33
N THR A 245 -12.49 -0.68 -1.42
CA THR A 245 -13.84 -0.56 -2.01
C THR A 245 -14.10 -1.55 -3.14
N GLY A 246 -13.04 -2.15 -3.68
CA GLY A 246 -13.04 -3.19 -4.71
C GLY A 246 -11.94 -4.21 -4.45
N THR A 247 -11.99 -5.37 -5.12
CA THR A 247 -10.96 -6.42 -4.98
C THR A 247 -9.68 -6.06 -5.73
N GLY A 248 -8.57 -6.64 -5.31
CA GLY A 248 -7.28 -6.51 -5.97
C GLY A 248 -6.95 -7.77 -6.78
N LYS A 249 -5.64 -8.02 -6.94
CA LYS A 249 -5.10 -9.18 -7.66
C LYS A 249 -5.45 -10.52 -7.03
N LEU A 250 -5.70 -10.60 -5.72
CA LEU A 250 -5.96 -11.87 -5.04
C LEU A 250 -7.41 -12.35 -5.19
N GLU A 251 -8.30 -11.48 -5.68
CA GLU A 251 -9.69 -11.81 -5.98
C GLU A 251 -10.42 -12.49 -4.81
N GLY A 252 -10.85 -11.71 -3.83
CA GLY A 252 -11.63 -12.22 -2.70
C GLY A 252 -11.44 -11.45 -1.41
N GLU A 253 -10.70 -10.36 -1.46
CA GLU A 253 -10.45 -9.50 -0.31
C GLU A 253 -11.78 -8.89 0.18
N PRO A 254 -12.03 -8.87 1.50
CA PRO A 254 -13.23 -8.27 2.06
C PRO A 254 -13.25 -6.76 1.78
N VAL A 255 -14.23 -6.31 1.00
CA VAL A 255 -14.43 -4.88 0.72
C VAL A 255 -15.26 -4.22 1.81
N LEU A 256 -15.07 -2.91 2.00
CA LEU A 256 -15.93 -2.14 2.89
C LEU A 256 -17.39 -2.16 2.42
N PRO A 257 -18.35 -2.25 3.36
CA PRO A 257 -19.76 -2.34 3.02
C PRO A 257 -20.36 -1.00 2.59
N ASP A 258 -19.94 0.10 3.22
CA ASP A 258 -20.56 1.42 3.07
C ASP A 258 -19.58 2.60 3.33
N PRO A 259 -19.97 3.84 2.95
CA PRO A 259 -19.15 5.04 3.19
C PRO A 259 -18.89 5.36 4.67
N ALA A 260 -19.78 4.97 5.59
CA ALA A 260 -19.58 5.25 7.02
C ALA A 260 -18.42 4.41 7.57
N ALA A 261 -18.31 3.16 7.13
CA ALA A 261 -17.19 2.30 7.47
C ALA A 261 -15.85 2.87 6.96
N LEU A 262 -15.84 3.48 5.76
CA LEU A 262 -14.67 4.20 5.24
C LEU A 262 -14.34 5.45 6.06
N ALA A 263 -15.36 6.23 6.44
CA ALA A 263 -15.19 7.43 7.26
C ALA A 263 -14.51 7.06 8.60
N ASP A 264 -14.92 5.98 9.25
CA ASP A 264 -14.30 5.52 10.50
C ASP A 264 -12.81 5.19 10.35
N ASP A 265 -12.43 4.50 9.26
CA ASP A 265 -11.04 4.16 8.97
C ASP A 265 -10.19 5.43 8.75
N VAL A 266 -10.72 6.38 7.97
CA VAL A 266 -10.08 7.68 7.71
C VAL A 266 -9.94 8.47 9.00
N ALA A 267 -10.99 8.52 9.82
CA ALA A 267 -10.99 9.24 11.09
C ALA A 267 -9.91 8.70 12.03
N ALA A 268 -9.79 7.37 12.13
CA ALA A 268 -8.81 6.70 12.98
C ALA A 268 -7.36 7.01 12.55
N VAL A 269 -7.07 6.94 11.25
CA VAL A 269 -5.72 7.21 10.73
C VAL A 269 -5.37 8.69 10.75
N ARG A 270 -6.33 9.59 10.45
CA ARG A 270 -6.10 11.04 10.60
C ARG A 270 -5.89 11.43 12.06
N ALA A 271 -6.57 10.78 13.01
CA ALA A 271 -6.33 10.98 14.43
C ALA A 271 -4.92 10.56 14.88
N ALA A 272 -4.24 9.68 14.13
CA ALA A 272 -2.83 9.37 14.34
C ALA A 272 -1.88 10.45 13.76
N GLY A 273 -2.42 11.48 13.09
CA GLY A 273 -1.68 12.59 12.48
C GLY A 273 -1.25 12.36 11.03
N VAL A 274 -1.64 11.24 10.41
CA VAL A 274 -1.30 10.96 9.01
C VAL A 274 -2.30 11.64 8.07
N GLU A 275 -1.80 12.56 7.25
CA GLU A 275 -2.61 13.40 6.35
C GLU A 275 -2.34 13.16 4.85
N ASP A 276 -1.49 12.21 4.49
CA ASP A 276 -1.35 11.75 3.10
C ASP A 276 -2.05 10.39 2.99
N LEU A 277 -3.22 10.38 2.35
CA LEU A 277 -4.07 9.20 2.30
C LEU A 277 -4.26 8.76 0.86
N ALA A 278 -4.34 7.44 0.65
CA ALA A 278 -4.69 6.83 -0.61
C ALA A 278 -5.89 5.89 -0.45
N LEU A 279 -6.88 5.99 -1.33
CA LEU A 279 -8.06 5.13 -1.36
C LEU A 279 -7.84 4.02 -2.38
N PHE A 280 -8.14 2.77 -2.01
CA PHE A 280 -8.13 1.63 -2.94
C PHE A 280 -9.55 1.06 -3.08
N SER A 281 -10.22 1.06 -4.22
CA SER A 281 -9.80 1.54 -5.54
C SER A 281 -10.91 2.37 -6.21
N LEU A 282 -10.52 3.12 -7.23
CA LEU A 282 -11.42 4.01 -7.96
C LEU A 282 -12.53 3.23 -8.66
N GLU A 283 -12.22 2.11 -9.31
CA GLU A 283 -13.21 1.22 -9.91
C GLU A 283 -14.21 0.69 -8.88
N GLY A 284 -13.75 0.38 -7.66
CA GLY A 284 -14.61 -0.06 -6.57
C GLY A 284 -15.55 1.04 -6.08
N VAL A 285 -15.12 2.31 -6.12
CA VAL A 285 -15.97 3.48 -5.82
C VAL A 285 -16.97 3.74 -6.94
N LEU A 286 -16.52 3.76 -8.20
CA LEU A 286 -17.36 4.06 -9.36
C LEU A 286 -18.44 3.00 -9.61
N ALA A 287 -18.22 1.76 -9.16
CA ALA A 287 -19.21 0.70 -9.22
C ALA A 287 -20.35 0.84 -8.19
N ARG A 288 -20.27 1.79 -7.25
CA ARG A 288 -21.31 2.02 -6.23
C ARG A 288 -22.37 2.97 -6.76
N GLU A 289 -23.59 2.87 -6.23
CA GLU A 289 -24.71 3.75 -6.61
C GLU A 289 -24.43 5.24 -6.32
N GLN A 290 -23.64 5.54 -5.29
CA GLN A 290 -23.33 6.90 -4.85
C GLN A 290 -21.81 7.10 -4.68
N PRO A 291 -21.03 7.18 -5.78
CA PRO A 291 -19.57 7.32 -5.70
C PRO A 291 -19.15 8.57 -4.93
N GLU A 292 -19.91 9.67 -5.00
CA GLU A 292 -19.65 10.90 -4.25
C GLU A 292 -19.65 10.69 -2.74
N ALA A 293 -20.54 9.85 -2.21
CA ALA A 293 -20.62 9.60 -0.77
C ALA A 293 -19.33 8.93 -0.25
N TRP A 294 -18.76 8.02 -1.03
CA TRP A 294 -17.47 7.38 -0.72
C TRP A 294 -16.32 8.38 -0.77
N LEU A 295 -16.29 9.25 -1.79
CA LEU A 295 -15.25 10.27 -1.90
C LEU A 295 -15.38 11.38 -0.83
N GLU A 296 -16.59 11.71 -0.41
CA GLU A 296 -16.84 12.61 0.73
C GLU A 296 -16.35 12.00 2.04
N ALA A 297 -16.69 10.73 2.30
CA ALA A 297 -16.17 9.99 3.45
C ALA A 297 -14.64 9.94 3.44
N PHE A 298 -14.01 9.78 2.28
CA PHE A 298 -12.54 9.76 2.18
C PHE A 298 -11.88 11.12 2.41
N THR A 299 -12.45 12.19 1.84
CA THR A 299 -11.76 13.49 1.74
C THR A 299 -12.13 14.46 2.86
N ARG A 300 -13.34 14.36 3.43
CA ARG A 300 -13.89 15.35 4.36
C ARG A 300 -14.04 14.86 5.80
N THR A 301 -13.79 13.57 6.07
CA THR A 301 -13.97 13.04 7.42
C THR A 301 -12.94 13.60 8.39
N GLU A 302 -13.41 14.17 9.49
CA GLU A 302 -12.58 14.70 10.57
C GLU A 302 -11.89 13.59 11.38
N PRO A 303 -10.69 13.87 11.95
CA PRO A 303 -9.98 12.90 12.76
C PRO A 303 -10.77 12.54 14.02
N ARG A 304 -10.86 11.25 14.32
CA ARG A 304 -11.46 10.72 15.55
C ARG A 304 -10.67 9.51 16.01
N ALA A 305 -10.12 9.58 17.21
CA ALA A 305 -9.38 8.46 17.78
C ALA A 305 -10.33 7.27 18.01
N PRO A 306 -9.89 6.02 17.73
CA PRO A 306 -10.67 4.84 18.04
C PRO A 306 -10.85 4.68 19.57
N PRO A 307 -11.90 4.01 20.05
CA PRO A 307 -12.13 3.81 21.48
C PRO A 307 -10.96 3.13 22.18
N TRP A 308 -10.56 3.67 23.35
CA TRP A 308 -9.40 3.18 24.12
C TRP A 308 -9.48 1.70 24.50
N LEU A 309 -10.70 1.16 24.65
CA LEU A 309 -10.95 -0.26 24.97
C LEU A 309 -10.42 -1.19 23.88
N ALA A 310 -10.50 -0.81 22.60
CA ALA A 310 -9.94 -1.58 21.50
C ALA A 310 -8.40 -1.58 21.55
N LEU A 311 -7.79 -0.45 21.92
CA LEU A 311 -6.34 -0.33 22.09
C LEU A 311 -5.82 -1.12 23.30
N ALA A 312 -6.58 -1.11 24.39
CA ALA A 312 -6.31 -1.89 25.61
C ALA A 312 -6.51 -3.39 25.36
N ALA A 313 -7.51 -3.80 24.58
CA ALA A 313 -7.73 -5.18 24.17
C ALA A 313 -6.61 -5.69 23.25
N TRP A 314 -6.13 -4.88 22.32
CA TRP A 314 -4.96 -5.21 21.50
C TRP A 314 -3.70 -5.37 22.35
N ARG A 315 -3.45 -4.43 23.27
CA ARG A 315 -2.35 -4.55 24.26
C ARG A 315 -2.51 -5.78 25.15
N ALA A 316 -3.71 -6.08 25.63
CA ALA A 316 -3.99 -7.26 26.45
C ALA A 316 -3.85 -8.57 25.67
N GLY A 317 -4.23 -8.60 24.39
CA GLY A 317 -4.04 -9.75 23.49
C GLY A 317 -2.58 -10.02 23.14
N LEU A 318 -1.74 -8.98 23.11
CA LEU A 318 -0.27 -9.07 23.07
C LEU A 318 0.32 -9.58 24.40
N ILE A 319 -0.26 -9.21 25.54
CA ILE A 319 0.28 -9.58 26.86
C ILE A 319 -0.20 -10.99 27.30
N TRP A 320 -1.32 -11.51 26.80
CA TRP A 320 -1.96 -12.72 27.40
C TRP A 320 -2.43 -13.85 26.45
N GLY A 321 -1.99 -13.93 25.20
CA GLY A 321 -1.83 -15.26 24.59
C GLY A 321 -2.39 -15.56 23.20
N GLN A 322 -2.40 -14.62 22.25
CA GLN A 322 -2.65 -14.98 20.84
C GLN A 322 -1.59 -14.51 19.84
N VAL A 323 -0.48 -13.98 20.35
CA VAL A 323 0.73 -13.76 19.54
C VAL A 323 1.79 -14.74 20.04
N PRO A 324 2.45 -15.53 19.16
CA PRO A 324 3.55 -16.38 19.57
C PRO A 324 4.56 -15.61 20.43
N PRO A 325 5.02 -16.15 21.58
CA PRO A 325 5.88 -15.45 22.55
C PRO A 325 7.18 -14.85 21.99
N TRP A 326 7.54 -15.15 20.74
CA TRP A 326 8.69 -14.59 20.07
C TRP A 326 8.42 -13.22 19.43
N MET A 327 7.19 -12.90 19.03
CA MET A 327 6.84 -11.57 18.49
C MET A 327 6.69 -10.53 19.60
N THR A 328 6.24 -10.92 20.80
CA THR A 328 6.17 -10.02 21.97
C THR A 328 7.55 -9.59 22.45
N ARG A 329 8.59 -10.42 22.24
CA ARG A 329 9.99 -10.08 22.53
C ARG A 329 10.64 -9.12 21.50
N MET A 330 9.95 -8.79 20.40
CA MET A 330 10.47 -7.91 19.35
C MET A 330 9.97 -6.47 19.45
N LEU A 331 9.10 -6.16 20.42
CA LEU A 331 8.68 -4.79 20.71
C LEU A 331 9.66 -4.17 21.73
N PRO A 332 10.33 -3.04 21.40
CA PRO A 332 11.17 -2.33 22.36
C PRO A 332 10.32 -1.85 23.53
N GLU A 333 10.81 -2.03 24.76
CA GLU A 333 10.15 -1.66 26.04
C GLU A 333 9.96 -0.14 26.25
N GLN A 334 9.96 0.69 25.21
CA GLN A 334 9.87 2.15 25.36
C GLN A 334 8.81 2.76 24.45
N VAL A 335 7.59 2.84 24.99
CA VAL A 335 6.57 3.87 24.74
C VAL A 335 6.02 4.31 26.08
#